data_AF-A0A5S9M2C1-F1
#
_entry.id   AF-A0A5S9M2C1-F1
#
_cell.length_a   1.000
_cell.length_b   1.000
_cell.length_c   1.000
_cell.angle_alpha   90.00
_cell.angle_beta   90.00
_cell.angle_gamma   90.00
#
_symmetry.space_group_name_H-M   'P 1'
#
loop_
_entity.id
_entity.type
_entity.pdbx_description
1 polymer ?
#
loop_
_entity_poly.entity_id
_entity_poly.type
_entity_poly.pdbx_seq_one_letter_code
_entity_poly.pdbx_strand_id
1 'polypeptide(L)'
;MDSTVFFLVVTNPVDILTYATWKFSGLPKERVIGSGTTLDTARFRYMLSEYFDAAAHNVHAYIIGEHGDTELAVWSHANIGSVPITELMKRNDQYKQEDLDEIMENVRHAAYQIIEKKAPLITV
;
A
#
# COMPACT_ATOMS: atom_id res chain seq x y z
N MET A 1 12.70 -12.19 -33.01
CA MET A 1 13.04 -11.80 -31.63
C MET A 1 11.74 -11.72 -30.87
N ASP A 2 11.42 -12.76 -30.10
CA ASP A 2 10.26 -12.76 -29.20
C ASP A 2 10.70 -12.08 -27.89
N SER A 3 10.88 -10.76 -27.93
CA SER A 3 11.21 -10.00 -26.73
C SER A 3 9.96 -9.97 -25.86
N THR A 4 10.04 -10.58 -24.68
CA THR A 4 8.94 -10.56 -23.70
C THR A 4 8.82 -9.13 -23.16
N VAL A 5 7.88 -8.35 -23.72
CA VAL A 5 7.59 -6.97 -23.30
C VAL A 5 6.64 -6.98 -22.11
N PHE A 6 6.92 -6.11 -21.12
CA PHE A 6 6.06 -5.83 -19.97
C PHE A 6 5.71 -4.35 -19.93
N PHE A 7 4.48 -4.03 -19.54
CA PHE A 7 4.07 -2.67 -19.15
C PHE A 7 4.03 -2.55 -17.64
N LEU A 8 4.65 -1.48 -17.13
CA LEU A 8 4.46 -1.00 -15.76
C LEU A 8 3.75 0.35 -15.82
N VAL A 9 2.52 0.41 -15.33
CA VAL A 9 1.69 1.61 -15.31
C VAL A 9 1.76 2.23 -13.92
N VAL A 10 2.13 3.51 -13.86
CA VAL A 10 2.25 4.29 -12.60
C VAL A 10 1.39 5.54 -12.60
N THR A 11 0.82 5.91 -13.76
CA THR A 11 -0.01 7.11 -13.92
C THR A 11 -1.37 6.90 -13.27
N ASN A 12 -1.86 7.91 -12.55
CA ASN A 12 -3.21 7.90 -11.98
C ASN A 12 -4.29 8.24 -13.02
N PRO A 13 -5.49 7.63 -12.97
CA PRO A 13 -5.91 6.56 -12.06
C PRO A 13 -5.34 5.19 -12.49
N VAL A 14 -4.45 4.62 -11.66
CA VAL A 14 -3.55 3.52 -12.08
C VAL A 14 -4.29 2.24 -12.46
N ASP A 15 -5.33 1.85 -11.73
CA ASP A 15 -6.06 0.60 -12.00
C ASP A 15 -6.79 0.66 -13.35
N ILE A 16 -7.41 1.81 -13.64
CA ILE A 16 -8.12 2.06 -14.90
C ILE A 16 -7.14 2.13 -16.08
N LEU A 17 -6.02 2.84 -15.92
CA LEU A 17 -5.01 2.96 -16.97
C LEU A 17 -4.25 1.65 -17.21
N THR A 18 -4.08 0.81 -16.18
CA THR A 18 -3.55 -0.55 -16.33
C THR A 18 -4.50 -1.39 -17.16
N TYR A 19 -5.80 -1.34 -16.87
CA TYR A 19 -6.81 -2.05 -17.66
C TYR A 19 -6.86 -1.55 -19.11
N ALA A 20 -6.83 -0.23 -19.34
CA ALA A 20 -6.79 0.35 -20.67
C ALA A 20 -5.53 -0.09 -21.45
N THR A 21 -4.36 -0.07 -20.80
CA THR A 21 -3.10 -0.55 -21.39
C THR A 21 -3.19 -2.02 -21.78
N TRP A 22 -3.81 -2.86 -20.95
CA TRP A 22 -4.05 -4.26 -21.29
C TRP A 22 -4.94 -4.40 -22.54
N LYS A 23 -6.05 -3.65 -22.60
CA LYS A 23 -6.95 -3.69 -23.76
C LYS A 23 -6.33 -3.18 -25.06
N PHE A 24 -5.53 -2.12 -25.00
CA PHE A 24 -4.95 -1.51 -26.20
C PHE A 24 -3.67 -2.20 -26.69
N SER A 25 -2.87 -2.79 -25.79
CA SER A 25 -1.65 -3.49 -26.17
C SER A 25 -1.88 -4.88 -26.79
N GLY A 26 -3.00 -5.54 -26.45
CA GLY A 26 -3.26 -6.92 -26.85
C GLY A 26 -2.34 -7.96 -26.19
N LEU A 27 -1.55 -7.57 -25.19
CA LEU A 27 -0.67 -8.47 -24.46
C LEU A 27 -1.44 -9.39 -23.51
N PRO A 28 -0.87 -10.56 -23.14
CA PRO A 28 -1.35 -11.33 -22.00
C PRO A 28 -1.41 -10.47 -20.74
N LYS A 29 -2.45 -10.67 -19.91
CA LYS A 29 -2.74 -9.84 -18.73
C LYS A 29 -1.60 -9.82 -17.71
N GLU A 30 -0.88 -10.93 -17.58
CA GLU A 30 0.28 -11.07 -16.69
C GLU A 30 1.49 -10.21 -17.11
N ARG A 31 1.45 -9.59 -18.30
CA ARG A 31 2.49 -8.67 -18.79
C ARG A 31 2.11 -7.20 -18.67
N VAL A 32 0.96 -6.88 -18.10
CA VAL A 32 0.51 -5.50 -17.87
C VAL A 32 0.24 -5.33 -16.38
N ILE A 33 1.13 -4.62 -15.70
CA ILE A 33 1.14 -4.50 -14.25
C ILE A 33 0.97 -3.03 -13.89
N GLY A 34 0.01 -2.71 -13.03
CA GLY A 34 -0.11 -1.41 -12.39
C GLY A 34 0.67 -1.39 -11.09
N SER A 35 1.17 -0.22 -10.67
CA SER A 35 1.75 -0.09 -9.32
C SER A 35 0.74 -0.37 -8.21
N GLY A 36 -0.56 -0.12 -8.47
CA GLY A 36 -1.65 -0.31 -7.51
C GLY A 36 -1.33 0.32 -6.15
N THR A 37 -1.65 -0.41 -5.08
CA THR A 37 -1.44 -0.01 -3.67
C THR A 37 -0.05 -0.38 -3.13
N THR A 38 0.96 -0.60 -3.99
CA THR A 38 2.29 -1.06 -3.56
C THR A 38 2.98 -0.04 -2.64
N LEU A 39 2.86 1.26 -2.95
CA LEU A 39 3.45 2.33 -2.13
C LEU A 39 2.73 2.47 -0.79
N ASP A 40 1.40 2.38 -0.78
CA ASP A 40 0.59 2.49 0.42
C ASP A 40 0.81 1.29 1.34
N THR A 41 0.98 0.09 0.77
CA THR A 41 1.45 -1.10 1.49
C THR A 41 2.83 -0.87 2.12
N ALA A 42 3.78 -0.27 1.39
CA ALA A 42 5.11 0.01 1.93
C ALA A 42 5.06 1.01 3.10
N ARG A 43 4.26 2.07 2.97
CA ARG A 43 4.01 3.06 4.05
C ARG A 43 3.35 2.41 5.25
N PHE A 44 2.33 1.59 5.03
CA PHE A 44 1.62 0.88 6.08
C PHE A 44 2.55 -0.01 6.89
N ARG A 45 3.40 -0.79 6.21
CA ARG A 45 4.40 -1.63 6.86
C ARG A 45 5.41 -0.82 7.67
N TYR A 46 5.83 0.35 7.17
CA TYR A 46 6.72 1.25 7.90
C TYR A 46 6.06 1.83 9.16
N MET A 47 4.84 2.34 9.07
CA MET A 47 4.15 2.91 10.23
C MET A 47 3.88 1.86 11.32
N LEU A 48 3.47 0.65 10.92
CA LEU A 48 3.34 -0.47 11.85
C LEU A 48 4.68 -0.87 12.46
N SER A 49 5.79 -0.77 11.71
CA SER A 49 7.10 -1.12 12.24
C SER A 49 7.56 -0.16 13.33
N GLU A 50 7.31 1.14 13.15
CA GLU A 50 7.53 2.15 14.18
C GLU A 50 6.64 1.92 15.41
N TYR A 51 5.36 1.60 15.20
CA TYR A 51 4.40 1.40 16.28
C TYR A 51 4.70 0.15 17.13
N PHE A 52 5.12 -0.94 16.50
CA PHE A 52 5.43 -2.21 17.17
C PHE A 52 6.92 -2.36 17.55
N ASP A 53 7.75 -1.33 17.33
CA ASP A 53 9.20 -1.36 17.54
C ASP A 53 9.86 -2.59 16.88
N ALA A 54 9.60 -2.75 15.59
CA ALA A 54 10.09 -3.86 14.79
C ALA A 54 10.73 -3.35 13.49
N ALA A 55 11.55 -4.17 12.85
CA ALA A 55 12.07 -3.82 11.53
C ALA A 55 10.96 -3.97 10.47
N ALA A 56 10.81 -2.98 9.58
CA ALA A 56 9.77 -2.97 8.54
C ALA A 56 9.76 -4.22 7.63
N HIS A 57 10.92 -4.84 7.39
CA HIS A 57 11.01 -6.07 6.60
C HIS A 57 10.38 -7.29 7.30
N ASN A 58 10.23 -7.25 8.63
CA ASN A 58 9.55 -8.26 9.43
C ASN A 58 8.05 -7.95 9.60
N VAL A 59 7.57 -6.80 9.11
CA VAL A 59 6.13 -6.50 9.09
C VAL A 59 5.54 -7.04 7.81
N HIS A 60 4.59 -7.97 7.92
CA HIS A 60 3.83 -8.48 6.79
C HIS A 60 2.37 -8.01 6.92
N ALA A 61 2.07 -6.93 6.22
CA ALA A 61 0.76 -6.30 6.19
C ALA A 61 0.55 -5.71 4.79
N TYR A 62 -0.70 -5.69 4.33
CA TYR A 62 -1.04 -5.36 2.94
C TYR A 62 -2.23 -4.41 2.88
N ILE A 63 -2.14 -3.43 1.98
CA ILE A 63 -3.25 -2.60 1.54
C ILE A 63 -3.72 -3.15 0.19
N ILE A 64 -5.03 -3.36 0.04
CA ILE A 64 -5.64 -3.87 -1.19
C ILE A 64 -6.85 -3.03 -1.58
N GLY A 65 -7.32 -3.18 -2.83
CA GLY A 65 -8.44 -2.43 -3.37
C GLY A 65 -8.00 -1.55 -4.54
N GLU A 66 -8.86 -0.62 -4.92
CA GLU A 66 -8.50 0.49 -5.82
C GLU A 66 -7.45 1.36 -5.13
N HIS A 67 -6.44 1.81 -5.87
CA HIS A 67 -5.51 2.82 -5.36
C HIS A 67 -6.22 4.17 -5.18
N GLY A 68 -6.41 4.57 -3.92
CA GLY A 68 -7.12 5.80 -3.57
C GLY A 68 -8.01 5.63 -2.33
N ASP A 69 -9.12 6.35 -2.28
CA ASP A 69 -9.91 6.49 -1.06
C ASP A 69 -10.61 5.19 -0.60
N THR A 70 -10.81 4.22 -1.51
CA THR A 70 -11.53 2.97 -1.23
C THR A 70 -10.61 1.79 -0.86
N GLU A 71 -9.30 2.02 -0.76
CA GLU A 71 -8.34 1.00 -0.32
C GLU A 71 -8.55 0.59 1.15
N LEU A 72 -8.18 -0.65 1.46
CA LEU A 72 -8.37 -1.24 2.79
C LEU A 72 -7.15 -2.03 3.27
N ALA A 73 -6.91 -1.98 4.58
CA ALA A 73 -5.93 -2.82 5.25
C ALA A 73 -6.49 -4.21 5.54
N VAL A 74 -5.70 -5.24 5.25
CA VAL A 74 -6.05 -6.65 5.55
C VAL A 74 -5.60 -7.01 6.97
N TRP A 75 -6.22 -6.40 7.99
CA TRP A 75 -5.87 -6.60 9.40
C TRP A 75 -5.90 -8.07 9.84
N SER A 76 -6.81 -8.85 9.28
CA SER A 76 -6.95 -10.29 9.58
C SER A 76 -5.73 -11.13 9.23
N HIS A 77 -4.84 -10.63 8.38
CA HIS A 77 -3.60 -11.30 7.95
C HIS A 77 -2.34 -10.52 8.32
N ALA A 78 -2.48 -9.38 9.00
CA ALA A 78 -1.35 -8.55 9.40
C ALA A 78 -0.58 -9.19 10.57
N ASN A 79 0.74 -9.29 10.40
CA ASN A 79 1.62 -9.92 11.38
C ASN A 79 2.96 -9.18 11.50
N ILE A 80 3.54 -9.26 12.71
CA ILE A 80 4.89 -8.78 13.02
C ILE A 80 5.75 -10.02 13.29
N GLY A 81 6.70 -10.29 12.40
CA GLY A 81 7.40 -11.56 12.33
C GLY A 81 6.42 -12.70 12.07
N SER A 82 6.27 -13.62 13.03
CA SER A 82 5.33 -14.74 12.95
C SER A 82 4.08 -14.57 13.81
N VAL A 83 3.87 -13.39 14.43
CA VAL A 83 2.79 -13.18 15.40
C VAL A 83 1.70 -12.26 14.80
N PRO A 84 0.43 -12.68 14.78
CA PRO A 84 -0.67 -11.83 14.36
C PRO A 84 -0.79 -10.57 15.23
N ILE A 85 -1.09 -9.42 14.62
CA ILE A 85 -1.25 -8.15 15.36
C ILE A 85 -2.34 -8.27 16.43
N THR A 86 -3.44 -8.96 16.13
CA THR A 86 -4.54 -9.19 17.08
C THR A 86 -4.09 -9.97 18.33
N GLU A 87 -3.06 -10.81 18.23
CA GLU A 87 -2.48 -11.50 19.37
C GLU A 87 -1.52 -10.60 20.16
N LEU A 88 -0.74 -9.76 19.48
CA LEU A 88 0.11 -8.76 20.14
C LEU A 88 -0.72 -7.78 20.98
N MET A 89 -1.85 -7.31 20.46
CA MET A 89 -2.77 -6.42 21.17
C MET A 89 -3.35 -7.07 22.43
N LYS A 90 -3.70 -8.36 22.38
CA LYS A 90 -4.20 -9.10 23.56
C LYS A 90 -3.14 -9.29 24.65
N ARG A 91 -1.87 -9.29 24.28
CA ARG A 91 -0.75 -9.51 25.21
C ARG A 91 -0.27 -8.21 25.85
N ASN A 92 -0.61 -7.05 25.28
CA ASN A 92 -0.11 -5.77 25.74
C ASN A 92 -1.13 -4.66 25.50
N ASP A 93 -1.72 -4.15 26.58
CA ASP A 93 -2.74 -3.10 26.59
C ASP A 93 -2.25 -1.75 26.06
N GLN A 94 -0.94 -1.59 25.84
CA GLN A 94 -0.40 -0.41 25.17
C GLN A 94 -0.84 -0.32 23.71
N TYR A 95 -1.14 -1.46 23.07
CA TYR A 95 -1.53 -1.51 21.67
C TYR A 95 -3.04 -1.43 21.51
N LYS A 96 -3.52 -0.39 20.84
CA LYS A 96 -4.94 -0.04 20.77
C LYS A 96 -5.45 -0.06 19.34
N GLN A 97 -6.75 -0.37 19.19
CA GLN A 97 -7.38 -0.40 17.88
C GLN A 97 -7.43 1.00 17.27
N GLU A 98 -7.64 2.02 18.10
CA GLU A 98 -7.70 3.41 17.69
C GLU A 98 -6.39 3.88 17.03
N ASP A 99 -5.24 3.42 17.54
CA ASP A 99 -3.93 3.74 16.98
C ASP A 99 -3.75 3.08 15.59
N LEU A 100 -4.24 1.84 15.43
CA LEU A 100 -4.21 1.13 14.14
C LEU A 100 -5.11 1.81 13.10
N ASP A 101 -6.28 2.27 13.53
CA ASP A 101 -7.21 3.02 12.67
C ASP A 101 -6.59 4.35 12.23
N GLU A 102 -5.91 5.06 13.15
CA GLU A 102 -5.18 6.29 12.83
C GLU A 102 -4.00 6.03 11.86
N ILE A 103 -3.26 4.92 12.04
CA ILE A 103 -2.22 4.52 11.08
C ILE A 103 -2.82 4.33 9.69
N MET A 104 -3.96 3.65 9.56
CA MET A 104 -4.62 3.45 8.26
C MET A 104 -5.04 4.78 7.62
N GLU A 105 -5.59 5.69 8.41
CA GLU A 105 -5.98 7.02 7.94
C GLU A 105 -4.78 7.83 7.43
N ASN A 106 -3.66 7.77 8.17
CA ASN A 106 -2.42 8.42 7.77
C ASN A 106 -1.82 7.83 6.49
N VAL A 107 -1.91 6.52 6.28
CA VAL A 107 -1.47 5.88 5.03
C VAL A 107 -2.26 6.43 3.84
N ARG A 108 -3.59 6.45 3.95
CA ARG A 108 -4.49 6.96 2.89
C ARG A 108 -4.21 8.42 2.55
N HIS A 109 -3.94 9.25 3.57
CA HIS A 109 -3.74 10.68 3.40
C HIS A 109 -2.27 11.13 3.23
N ALA A 110 -1.31 10.20 3.24
CA ALA A 110 0.12 10.52 3.16
C ALA A 110 0.48 11.30 1.89
N ALA A 111 -0.16 10.99 0.75
CA ALA A 111 0.08 11.70 -0.51
C ALA A 111 -0.30 13.19 -0.40
N TYR A 112 -1.47 13.49 0.15
CA TYR A 112 -1.94 14.86 0.35
C TYR A 112 -1.05 15.64 1.30
N GLN A 113 -0.64 15.03 2.42
CA GLN A 113 0.26 15.65 3.39
C GLN A 113 1.63 16.02 2.78
N ILE A 114 2.16 15.15 1.91
CA ILE A 114 3.44 15.41 1.21
C ILE A 114 3.27 16.54 0.20
N ILE A 115 2.19 16.52 -0.59
CA ILE A 115 1.91 17.56 -1.59
C ILE A 115 1.76 18.91 -0.89
N GLU A 116 0.98 19.00 0.19
CA GLU A 116 0.76 20.25 0.93
C GLU A 116 2.07 20.82 1.49
N LYS A 117 2.90 19.98 2.10
CA LYS A 117 4.19 20.41 2.69
C LYS A 117 5.26 20.74 1.66
N LYS A 118 5.16 20.19 0.45
CA LYS A 118 6.16 20.34 -0.63
C LYS A 118 5.63 21.14 -1.82
N ALA A 119 4.42 21.68 -1.70
CA ALA A 119 3.62 22.29 -2.76
C ALA A 119 4.34 23.29 -3.69
N PRO A 120 5.35 24.10 -3.28
CA PRO A 120 6.03 24.93 -4.28
C PRO A 120 6.89 24.16 -5.29
N LEU A 121 7.05 22.82 -5.21
CA LEU A 121 8.04 22.10 -6.03
C LEU A 121 7.54 20.85 -6.80
N ILE A 122 6.34 20.32 -6.57
CA ILE A 122 5.89 19.08 -7.24
C ILE A 122 4.40 19.13 -7.57
N THR A 123 4.08 19.25 -8.86
CA THR A 123 2.79 18.87 -9.44
C THR A 123 2.92 17.43 -9.93
N VAL A 124 2.09 16.52 -9.42
CA VAL A 124 2.00 15.11 -9.86
C VAL A 124 0.91 14.93 -10.91
#